data_AF-A0A182EE31-F1
#
_entry.id   AF-A0A182EE31-F1
#
_cell.length_a   1.000
_cell.length_b   1.000
_cell.length_c   1.000
_cell.angle_alpha   90.00
_cell.angle_beta   90.00
_cell.angle_gamma   90.00
#
_symmetry.space_group_name_H-M   'P 1'
#
loop_
_entity.id
_entity.type
_entity.pdbx_description
1 polymer ?
#
loop_
_entity_poly.entity_id
_entity_poly.type
_entity_poly.pdbx_seq_one_letter_code
_entity_poly.pdbx_strand_id
1 'polypeptide(L)'
;MKALREKLHCKSFVWYLQNIYPELLPNNHPTMFELKESDMLRNRNIERYHIILYNTSLCLTAQSTNGRLARGNSVVVEYCRKGNRHQSWHWTKFGELRPMGSATLCLDSLKGPRILKCHLQGAHQEWSLMGHKIYNAAVGQCIHGEKESSSVTKNRFCSVASEWEFRINTQTK
;
A
#
# COMPACT_ATOMS: atom_id res chain seq x y z
N MET A 1 -27.88 30.04 -10.51
CA MET A 1 -26.79 29.05 -10.30
C MET A 1 -27.28 27.71 -9.74
N LYS A 2 -28.10 27.66 -8.67
CA LYS A 2 -28.61 26.37 -8.12
C LYS A 2 -29.44 25.54 -9.12
N ALA A 3 -30.41 26.16 -9.80
CA ALA A 3 -31.30 25.47 -10.74
C ALA A 3 -30.58 24.80 -11.93
N LEU A 4 -29.50 25.41 -12.46
CA LEU A 4 -28.71 24.82 -13.54
C LEU A 4 -27.94 23.58 -13.06
N ARG A 5 -27.37 23.65 -11.85
CA ARG A 5 -26.63 22.53 -11.25
C ARG A 5 -27.52 21.31 -11.03
N GLU A 6 -28.76 21.54 -10.59
CA GLU A 6 -29.77 20.50 -10.40
C GLU A 6 -30.22 19.90 -11.73
N LYS A 7 -30.54 20.75 -12.72
CA LYS A 7 -30.95 20.33 -14.08
C LYS A 7 -29.89 19.45 -14.76
N LEU A 8 -28.61 19.74 -14.53
CA LEU A 8 -27.49 19.01 -15.11
C LEU A 8 -26.98 17.86 -14.21
N HIS A 9 -27.62 17.60 -13.07
CA HIS A 9 -27.24 16.55 -12.12
C HIS A 9 -25.75 16.61 -11.72
N CYS A 10 -25.20 17.81 -11.53
CA CYS A 10 -23.77 17.97 -11.25
C CYS A 10 -23.38 17.37 -9.89
N LYS A 11 -22.17 16.82 -9.81
CA LYS A 11 -21.60 16.29 -8.56
C LYS A 11 -21.27 17.39 -7.55
N SER A 12 -21.06 17.00 -6.29
CA SER A 12 -20.67 17.91 -5.21
C SER A 12 -19.23 18.43 -5.41
N PHE A 13 -18.88 19.55 -4.76
CA PHE A 13 -17.50 20.03 -4.79
C PHE A 13 -16.55 19.08 -4.04
N VAL A 14 -17.04 18.45 -2.97
CA VAL A 14 -16.33 17.38 -2.26
C VAL A 14 -15.99 16.23 -3.20
N TRP A 15 -16.94 15.79 -4.04
CA TRP A 15 -16.67 14.75 -5.04
C TRP A 15 -15.58 15.19 -6.03
N TYR A 16 -15.59 16.45 -6.47
CA TYR A 16 -14.55 16.98 -7.35
C TYR A 16 -13.17 16.92 -6.69
N LEU A 17 -13.04 17.38 -5.44
CA LEU A 17 -11.76 17.29 -4.72
C LEU A 17 -11.31 15.83 -4.53
N GLN A 18 -12.22 14.91 -4.23
CA GLN A 18 -11.85 13.51 -3.98
C GLN A 18 -11.50 12.72 -5.25
N ASN A 19 -12.04 13.11 -6.41
CA ASN A 19 -11.95 12.29 -7.63
C ASN A 19 -11.17 12.97 -8.77
N ILE A 20 -11.19 14.29 -8.85
CA ILE A 20 -10.60 15.07 -9.95
C ILE A 20 -9.34 15.82 -9.50
N TYR A 21 -9.36 16.46 -8.33
CA TYR A 21 -8.23 17.25 -7.85
C TYR A 21 -7.81 16.95 -6.39
N PRO A 22 -7.47 15.68 -6.09
CA PRO A 22 -7.14 15.22 -4.74
C PRO A 22 -5.81 15.75 -4.19
N GLU A 23 -4.89 16.26 -5.02
CA GLU A 23 -3.67 16.90 -4.52
C GLU A 23 -3.96 18.13 -3.63
N LEU A 24 -5.10 18.81 -3.83
CA LEU A 24 -5.49 19.99 -3.04
C LEU A 24 -5.96 19.62 -1.62
N LEU A 25 -6.29 18.35 -1.37
CA LEU A 25 -6.66 17.88 -0.04
C LEU A 25 -5.45 17.89 0.90
N PRO A 26 -5.64 18.21 2.19
CA PRO A 26 -4.56 18.14 3.17
C PRO A 26 -4.11 16.69 3.40
N ASN A 27 -2.97 16.52 4.06
CA ASN A 27 -2.45 15.21 4.48
C ASN A 27 -2.13 14.26 3.31
N ASN A 28 -1.59 14.81 2.22
CA ASN A 28 -1.02 14.02 1.12
C ASN A 28 0.46 13.64 1.34
N HIS A 29 1.12 14.26 2.31
CA HIS A 29 2.54 14.05 2.61
C HIS A 29 2.73 13.77 4.09
N PRO A 30 3.64 12.84 4.45
CA PRO A 30 3.90 12.52 5.84
C PRO A 30 4.56 13.69 6.57
N THR A 31 4.24 13.79 7.85
CA THR A 31 4.96 14.65 8.80
C THR A 31 6.29 14.03 9.19
N MET A 32 7.20 14.85 9.72
CA MET A 32 8.48 14.37 10.26
C MET A 32 8.31 13.35 11.40
N PHE A 33 7.21 13.41 12.14
CA PHE A 33 6.90 12.47 13.20
C PHE A 33 6.56 11.08 12.64
N GLU A 34 5.67 11.03 11.63
CA GLU A 34 5.28 9.78 10.97
C GLU A 34 6.47 9.09 10.29
N LEU A 35 7.35 9.86 9.64
CA LEU A 35 8.58 9.31 9.07
C LEU A 35 9.46 8.65 10.14
N LYS A 36 9.68 9.31 11.28
CA LYS A 36 10.45 8.74 12.40
C LYS A 36 9.82 7.48 12.98
N GLU A 37 8.50 7.45 13.15
CA GLU A 37 7.79 6.27 13.63
C GLU A 37 7.99 5.09 12.66
N SER A 38 7.89 5.36 11.36
CA SER A 38 8.16 4.36 10.32
C SER A 38 9.60 3.82 10.41
N ASP A 39 10.59 4.68 10.65
CA ASP A 39 11.99 4.27 10.80
C ASP A 39 12.19 3.37 12.03
N MET A 40 11.53 3.69 13.14
CA MET A 40 11.55 2.87 14.35
C MET A 40 10.95 1.48 14.11
N LEU A 41 9.83 1.39 13.37
CA LEU A 41 9.21 0.11 13.01
C LEU A 41 10.13 -0.78 12.16
N ARG A 42 10.83 -0.18 11.19
CA ARG A 42 11.79 -0.90 10.32
C ARG A 42 13.05 -1.36 11.06
N ASN A 43 13.54 -0.55 12.00
CA ASN A 43 14.77 -0.86 12.74
C ASN A 43 14.59 -1.92 13.82
N ARG A 44 13.36 -2.11 14.34
CA ARG A 44 13.09 -2.99 15.48
C ARG A 44 12.81 -4.45 15.10
N ASN A 45 12.49 -4.78 13.85
CA ASN A 45 11.81 -6.04 13.55
C ASN A 45 12.39 -6.83 12.35
N ILE A 46 12.83 -8.07 12.62
CA ILE A 46 12.94 -9.16 11.61
C ILE A 46 11.56 -9.83 11.41
N GLU A 47 10.49 -9.20 11.91
CA GLU A 47 9.16 -9.77 11.91
C GLU A 47 8.57 -9.85 10.50
N ARG A 48 7.61 -10.77 10.39
CA ARG A 48 6.83 -11.02 9.20
C ARG A 48 5.43 -10.49 9.45
N TYR A 49 4.92 -9.67 8.54
CA TYR A 49 3.61 -9.04 8.69
C TYR A 49 2.60 -9.60 7.72
N HIS A 50 1.36 -9.74 8.18
CA HIS A 50 0.19 -9.61 7.33
C HIS A 50 -0.20 -8.14 7.31
N ILE A 51 -0.27 -7.58 6.10
CA ILE A 51 -0.69 -6.20 5.88
C ILE A 51 -2.16 -6.26 5.48
N ILE A 52 -3.05 -5.85 6.39
CA ILE A 52 -4.49 -6.06 6.29
C ILE A 52 -5.16 -4.73 5.94
N LEU A 53 -6.04 -4.74 4.94
CA LEU A 53 -6.83 -3.56 4.58
C LEU A 53 -7.80 -3.23 5.73
N TYR A 54 -7.73 -2.01 6.24
CA TYR A 54 -8.40 -1.59 7.48
C TYR A 54 -9.91 -1.90 7.48
N ASN A 55 -10.41 -2.43 8.61
CA ASN A 55 -11.80 -2.85 8.77
C ASN A 55 -12.27 -3.92 7.76
N THR A 56 -11.36 -4.77 7.28
CA THR A 56 -11.69 -5.91 6.42
C THR A 56 -10.89 -7.17 6.79
N SER A 57 -11.20 -8.29 6.16
CA SER A 57 -10.41 -9.53 6.21
C SER A 57 -9.53 -9.73 4.96
N LEU A 58 -9.24 -8.64 4.22
CA LEU A 58 -8.44 -8.65 3.01
C LEU A 58 -6.98 -8.28 3.33
N CYS A 59 -6.04 -9.03 2.80
CA CYS A 59 -4.60 -8.87 2.96
C CYS A 59 -3.95 -8.42 1.63
N LEU A 60 -2.95 -7.56 1.74
CA LEU A 60 -2.03 -7.25 0.65
C LEU A 60 -1.32 -8.54 0.22
N THR A 61 -1.49 -8.90 -1.05
CA THR A 61 -1.05 -10.19 -1.60
C THR A 61 -0.21 -9.94 -2.83
N ALA A 62 1.02 -10.47 -2.84
CA ALA A 62 1.83 -10.55 -4.04
C ALA A 62 1.28 -11.67 -4.95
N GLN A 63 0.61 -11.32 -6.04
CA GLN A 63 -0.01 -12.32 -6.90
C GLN A 63 1.04 -13.30 -7.42
N SER A 64 0.74 -14.59 -7.42
CA SER A 64 1.64 -15.63 -7.92
C SER A 64 1.07 -16.28 -9.17
N THR A 65 1.93 -16.69 -10.08
CA THR A 65 1.55 -17.45 -11.27
C THR A 65 2.04 -18.88 -11.08
N ASN A 66 1.13 -19.86 -11.11
CA ASN A 66 1.44 -21.27 -10.82
C ASN A 66 2.16 -21.48 -9.48
N GLY A 67 1.79 -20.71 -8.46
CA GLY A 67 2.38 -20.77 -7.13
C GLY A 67 3.80 -20.20 -7.01
N ARG A 68 4.34 -19.61 -8.10
CA ARG A 68 5.65 -18.94 -8.09
C ARG A 68 5.48 -17.44 -8.23
N LEU A 69 6.27 -16.71 -7.46
CA LEU A 69 6.35 -15.27 -7.56
C LEU A 69 7.40 -14.88 -8.61
N ALA A 70 7.03 -14.01 -9.54
CA ALA A 70 7.88 -13.55 -10.63
C ALA A 70 7.90 -12.03 -10.75
N ARG A 71 8.88 -11.52 -11.49
CA ARG A 71 8.96 -10.10 -11.84
C ARG A 71 7.75 -9.70 -12.67
N GLY A 72 7.11 -8.60 -12.28
CA GLY A 72 5.97 -8.02 -12.98
C GLY A 72 4.63 -8.49 -12.44
N ASN A 73 4.59 -9.44 -11.50
CA ASN A 73 3.33 -9.80 -10.84
C ASN A 73 2.71 -8.59 -10.13
N SER A 74 1.39 -8.47 -10.26
CA SER A 74 0.60 -7.45 -9.60
C SER A 74 0.50 -7.69 -8.10
N VAL A 75 0.20 -6.62 -7.36
CA VAL A 75 -0.15 -6.71 -5.95
C VAL A 75 -1.64 -6.43 -5.81
N VAL A 76 -2.34 -7.37 -5.19
CA VAL A 76 -3.80 -7.40 -5.09
C VAL A 76 -4.21 -7.48 -3.63
N VAL A 77 -5.48 -7.25 -3.34
CA VAL A 77 -6.06 -7.58 -2.02
C VAL A 77 -6.84 -8.89 -2.12
N GLU A 78 -6.56 -9.85 -1.27
CA GLU A 78 -7.26 -11.14 -1.21
C GLU A 78 -7.58 -11.48 0.22
N TYR A 79 -8.56 -12.36 0.47
CA TYR A 79 -8.82 -12.84 1.82
C TYR A 79 -7.55 -13.37 2.49
N CYS A 80 -7.31 -12.92 3.72
CA CYS A 80 -6.17 -13.32 4.51
C CYS A 80 -6.18 -14.83 4.77
N ARG A 81 -5.07 -15.50 4.47
CA ARG A 81 -4.86 -16.94 4.66
C ARG A 81 -3.61 -17.16 5.52
N LYS A 82 -3.79 -17.87 6.63
CA LYS A 82 -2.68 -18.23 7.53
C LYS A 82 -1.67 -19.09 6.76
N GLY A 83 -0.37 -18.78 6.90
CA GLY A 83 0.71 -19.53 6.26
C GLY A 83 0.93 -19.24 4.77
N ASN A 84 0.13 -18.36 4.15
CA ASN A 84 0.37 -17.97 2.77
C ASN A 84 1.59 -17.03 2.66
N ARG A 85 2.70 -17.54 2.13
CA ARG A 85 3.95 -16.78 1.95
C ARG A 85 3.81 -15.59 1.01
N HIS A 86 2.80 -15.56 0.14
CA HIS A 86 2.53 -14.44 -0.75
C HIS A 86 1.77 -13.29 -0.06
N GLN A 87 1.20 -13.54 1.13
CA GLN A 87 0.52 -12.56 1.98
C GLN A 87 1.35 -12.13 3.18
N SER A 88 2.56 -12.70 3.31
CA SER A 88 3.47 -12.40 4.39
C SER A 88 4.61 -11.54 3.86
N TRP A 89 4.80 -10.39 4.49
CA TRP A 89 5.73 -9.36 4.07
C TRP A 89 6.79 -9.13 5.12
N HIS A 90 8.03 -8.97 4.68
CA HIS A 90 9.14 -8.53 5.50
C HIS A 90 9.47 -7.08 5.15
N TRP A 91 9.44 -6.21 6.16
CA TRP A 91 9.83 -4.82 5.99
C TRP A 91 11.28 -4.64 6.43
N THR A 92 12.14 -4.34 5.46
CA THR A 92 13.58 -4.23 5.70
C THR A 92 13.94 -2.88 6.34
N LYS A 93 15.12 -2.82 6.99
CA LYS A 93 15.71 -1.57 7.49
C LYS A 93 15.88 -0.48 6.40
N PHE A 94 16.01 -0.90 5.14
CA PHE A 94 16.16 -0.01 3.98
C PHE A 94 14.83 0.50 3.42
N GLY A 95 13.70 0.26 4.08
CA GLY A 95 12.39 0.73 3.59
C GLY A 95 11.69 -0.22 2.63
N GLU A 96 12.34 -1.28 2.17
CA GLU A 96 11.73 -2.20 1.20
C GLU A 96 10.73 -3.16 1.84
N LEU A 97 9.57 -3.34 1.19
CA LEU A 97 8.60 -4.39 1.51
C LEU A 97 8.84 -5.59 0.59
N ARG A 98 9.31 -6.69 1.17
CA ARG A 98 9.64 -7.93 0.45
C ARG A 98 8.66 -9.05 0.78
N PRO A 99 7.98 -9.66 -0.21
CA PRO A 99 7.12 -10.81 0.05
C PRO A 99 7.96 -12.05 0.40
N MET A 100 7.48 -12.85 1.35
CA MET A 100 8.20 -14.05 1.83
C MET A 100 8.41 -15.14 0.78
N GLY A 101 7.71 -15.05 -0.36
CA GLY A 101 7.91 -15.94 -1.51
C GLY A 101 9.24 -15.72 -2.26
N SER A 102 9.97 -14.61 -2.02
CA SER A 102 11.28 -14.34 -2.65
C SER A 102 12.09 -13.29 -1.90
N ALA A 103 13.38 -13.54 -1.68
CA ALA A 103 14.30 -12.58 -1.05
C ALA A 103 14.82 -11.50 -2.03
N THR A 104 14.66 -11.70 -3.33
CA THR A 104 15.19 -10.83 -4.41
C THR A 104 14.12 -9.96 -5.06
N LEU A 105 12.86 -10.11 -4.64
CA LEU A 105 11.74 -9.36 -5.18
C LEU A 105 11.20 -8.38 -4.13
N CYS A 106 10.84 -7.18 -4.59
CA CYS A 106 10.41 -6.06 -3.78
C CYS A 106 9.13 -5.45 -4.35
N LEU A 107 8.34 -4.84 -3.47
CA LEU A 107 7.22 -3.99 -3.84
C LEU A 107 7.72 -2.66 -4.43
N ASP A 108 7.21 -2.30 -5.59
CA ASP A 108 7.62 -1.13 -6.37
C ASP A 108 6.41 -0.28 -6.77
N SER A 109 6.55 1.05 -6.69
CA SER A 109 5.50 2.02 -6.94
C SER A 109 5.52 2.67 -8.34
N LEU A 110 6.58 2.52 -9.15
CA LEU A 110 6.84 3.35 -10.33
C LEU A 110 5.69 3.35 -11.35
N LYS A 111 5.06 2.19 -11.56
CA LYS A 111 3.90 2.05 -12.46
C LYS A 111 2.66 1.56 -11.69
N GLY A 112 2.54 1.96 -10.43
CA GLY A 112 1.60 1.38 -9.46
C GLY A 112 2.17 0.11 -8.80
N PRO A 113 1.60 -0.28 -7.64
CA PRO A 113 2.16 -1.32 -6.77
C PRO A 113 2.29 -2.66 -7.48
N ARG A 114 3.53 -3.14 -7.59
CA ARG A 114 3.87 -4.38 -8.29
C ARG A 114 5.15 -5.00 -7.74
N ILE A 115 5.41 -6.24 -8.13
CA ILE A 115 6.60 -6.97 -7.72
C ILE A 115 7.71 -6.84 -8.76
N LEU A 116 8.85 -6.24 -8.40
CA LEU A 116 10.03 -6.14 -9.24
C LEU A 116 11.27 -6.69 -8.53
N LYS A 117 12.41 -6.76 -9.24
CA LYS A 117 13.69 -7.09 -8.59
C LYS A 117 14.06 -5.95 -7.64
N CYS A 118 14.47 -6.30 -6.43
CA CYS A 118 15.02 -5.36 -5.48
C CYS A 118 16.28 -4.71 -6.05
N HIS A 119 16.42 -3.39 -5.93
CA HIS A 119 17.61 -2.68 -6.41
C HIS A 119 18.35 -1.87 -5.33
N LEU A 120 17.85 -1.79 -4.09
CA LEU A 120 18.51 -1.10 -2.95
C LEU A 120 18.83 0.39 -3.18
N GLN A 121 18.19 1.03 -4.15
CA GLN A 121 18.39 2.47 -4.44
C GLN A 121 17.34 3.36 -3.74
N GLY A 122 16.45 2.75 -2.96
CA GLY A 122 15.28 3.42 -2.39
C GLY A 122 14.29 3.86 -3.46
N ALA A 123 13.85 5.12 -3.40
CA ALA A 123 12.91 5.71 -4.34
C ALA A 123 11.59 4.93 -4.46
N HIS A 124 11.33 4.28 -5.61
CA HIS A 124 10.07 3.56 -5.86
C HIS A 124 9.92 2.27 -5.05
N GLN A 125 11.00 1.79 -4.42
CA GLN A 125 11.00 0.59 -3.56
C GLN A 125 11.17 0.92 -2.07
N GLU A 126 11.27 2.20 -1.72
CA GLU A 126 11.31 2.64 -0.33
C GLU A 126 9.90 3.03 0.14
N TRP A 127 9.47 2.41 1.23
CA TRP A 127 8.16 2.61 1.81
C TRP A 127 8.29 3.16 3.23
N SER A 128 7.39 4.06 3.59
CA SER A 128 7.21 4.57 4.95
C SER A 128 5.74 4.47 5.35
N LEU A 129 5.47 4.72 6.62
CA LEU A 129 4.10 4.87 7.12
C LEU A 129 3.75 6.35 7.27
N MET A 130 2.50 6.65 6.97
CA MET A 130 1.83 7.92 7.24
C MET A 130 0.54 7.59 7.98
N GLY A 131 0.60 7.54 9.32
CA GLY A 131 -0.40 6.88 10.14
C GLY A 131 -0.58 5.42 9.71
N HIS A 132 -1.79 5.04 9.30
CA HIS A 132 -2.09 3.70 8.77
C HIS A 132 -1.96 3.58 7.24
N LYS A 133 -1.31 4.54 6.56
CA LYS A 133 -1.16 4.52 5.09
C LYS A 133 0.27 4.18 4.70
N ILE A 134 0.42 3.34 3.69
CA ILE A 134 1.73 2.93 3.18
C ILE A 134 2.15 3.92 2.09
N TYR A 135 3.12 4.76 2.39
CA TYR A 135 3.57 5.88 1.56
C TYR A 135 4.84 5.57 0.78
N ASN A 136 4.94 6.10 -0.42
CA ASN A 136 6.17 6.14 -1.20
C ASN A 136 6.51 7.58 -1.61
N ALA A 137 7.68 8.06 -1.17
CA ALA A 137 8.12 9.42 -1.41
C ALA A 137 8.40 9.73 -2.88
N ALA A 138 8.91 8.76 -3.66
CA ALA A 138 9.28 8.97 -5.05
C ALA A 138 8.09 9.20 -5.99
N VAL A 139 6.93 8.66 -5.66
CA VAL A 139 5.67 8.95 -6.39
C VAL A 139 4.76 9.94 -5.65
N GLY A 140 5.10 10.35 -4.43
CA GLY A 140 4.29 11.25 -3.62
C GLY A 140 2.89 10.71 -3.28
N GLN A 141 2.74 9.39 -3.22
CA GLN A 141 1.44 8.70 -3.15
C GLN A 141 1.48 7.52 -2.18
N CYS A 142 0.29 7.07 -1.80
CA CYS A 142 0.07 5.92 -0.92
C CYS A 142 -0.54 4.73 -1.68
N ILE A 143 -0.34 3.53 -1.16
CA ILE A 143 -1.01 2.32 -1.65
C ILE A 143 -2.49 2.36 -1.28
N HIS A 144 -3.33 2.18 -2.29
CA HIS A 144 -4.78 2.08 -2.15
C HIS A 144 -5.27 0.71 -2.65
N GLY A 145 -6.05 0.03 -1.82
CA GLY A 145 -6.78 -1.19 -2.18
C GLY A 145 -8.28 -0.95 -2.07
N GLU A 146 -9.04 -1.43 -3.05
CA GLU A 146 -10.50 -1.41 -2.99
C GLU A 146 -10.97 -2.49 -2.01
N LYS A 147 -12.12 -2.30 -1.38
CA LYS A 147 -12.70 -3.31 -0.46
C LYS A 147 -13.38 -4.46 -1.22
N GLU A 148 -12.71 -4.93 -2.26
CA GLU A 148 -13.17 -5.98 -3.18
C GLU A 148 -12.02 -6.98 -3.37
N SER A 149 -12.31 -8.26 -3.11
CA SER A 149 -11.34 -9.35 -3.26
C SER A 149 -10.83 -9.43 -4.70
N SER A 150 -9.54 -9.72 -4.86
CA SER A 150 -8.81 -9.78 -6.13
C SER A 150 -8.67 -8.43 -6.85
N SER A 151 -9.07 -7.31 -6.24
CA SER A 151 -8.81 -6.00 -6.82
C SER A 151 -7.31 -5.66 -6.79
N VAL A 152 -6.83 -5.07 -7.88
CA VAL A 152 -5.43 -4.64 -8.01
C VAL A 152 -5.22 -3.35 -7.23
N THR A 153 -4.19 -3.32 -6.40
CA THR A 153 -3.81 -2.13 -5.65
C THR A 153 -3.25 -1.05 -6.59
N LYS A 154 -3.46 0.22 -6.23
CA LYS A 154 -3.09 1.38 -7.04
C LYS A 154 -2.37 2.41 -6.18
N ASN A 155 -1.57 3.27 -6.80
CA ASN A 155 -1.12 4.47 -6.12
C ASN A 155 -2.24 5.50 -6.14
N ARG A 156 -2.51 6.13 -5.00
CA ARG A 156 -3.45 7.24 -4.87
C ARG A 156 -2.85 8.29 -3.95
N PHE A 157 -3.33 9.53 -4.08
CA PHE A 157 -3.06 10.57 -3.09
C PHE A 157 -3.45 10.11 -1.70
N CYS A 158 -2.59 10.36 -0.71
CA CYS A 158 -2.76 9.78 0.61
C CYS A 158 -4.05 10.23 1.29
N SER A 159 -4.54 11.44 1.02
CA SER A 159 -5.85 11.95 1.48
C SER A 159 -7.04 11.05 1.13
N VAL A 160 -6.97 10.31 0.01
CA VAL A 160 -8.02 9.40 -0.48
C VAL A 160 -7.58 7.93 -0.52
N ALA A 161 -6.34 7.63 -0.14
CA ALA A 161 -5.82 6.28 -0.09
C ALA A 161 -6.41 5.47 1.08
N SER A 162 -6.40 4.15 0.93
CA SER A 162 -6.90 3.24 1.95
C SER A 162 -5.90 3.10 3.11
N GLU A 163 -6.42 2.68 4.26
CA GLU A 163 -5.63 2.42 5.46
C GLU A 163 -5.33 0.92 5.62
N TRP A 164 -4.25 0.62 6.31
CA TRP A 164 -3.66 -0.70 6.44
C TRP A 164 -3.19 -0.96 7.88
N GLU A 165 -3.45 -2.17 8.37
CA GLU A 165 -2.99 -2.66 9.65
C GLU A 165 -1.86 -3.67 9.47
N PHE A 166 -0.75 -3.47 10.18
CA PHE A 166 0.37 -4.41 10.19
C PHE A 166 0.20 -5.37 11.36
N ARG A 167 -0.13 -6.64 11.08
CA ARG A 167 -0.23 -7.70 12.11
C ARG A 167 0.95 -8.65 12.00
N ILE A 168 1.65 -8.86 13.12
CA ILE A 168 2.78 -9.79 13.19
C ILE A 168 2.25 -11.22 13.02
N ASN A 169 2.90 -11.99 12.13
CA ASN A 169 2.72 -13.43 12.05
C ASN A 169 3.44 -14.07 13.23
N THR A 170 2.73 -14.26 14.33
CA THR A 170 3.19 -15.12 15.42
C THR A 170 3.33 -16.54 14.90
N GLN A 171 4.57 -16.95 14.58
CA GLN A 171 4.89 -18.36 14.53
C GLN A 171 4.84 -18.84 15.99
N THR A 172 3.79 -19.55 16.36
CA THR A 172 3.85 -20.48 17.49
C THR A 172 5.09 -21.35 17.26
N LYS A 173 6.06 -21.21 18.17
CA LYS A 173 7.15 -22.18 18.34
C LYS A 173 6.59 -23.58 18.50
#